data_AF-A0A9Q4C6Z0-F1
#
_entry.id   AF-A0A9Q4C6Z0-F1
#
_cell.length_a   1.000
_cell.length_b   1.000
_cell.length_c   1.000
_cell.angle_alpha   90.00
_cell.angle_beta   90.00
_cell.angle_gamma   90.00
#
_symmetry.space_group_name_H-M   'P 1'
#
loop_
_entity.id
_entity.type
_entity.pdbx_description
1 polymer ?
#
loop_
_entity_poly.entity_id
_entity_poly.type
_entity_poly.pdbx_seq_one_letter_code
_entity_poly.pdbx_strand_id
1 'polypeptide(L)'
;MSKKPVPFGEGSRSILGIVSAFLVLIGYALAGFGAILILDGGIRVVSMVLQHGVLVAPRSVSVEFVTAVSLVVAGVVVFIVGRFFAGVASARAQRYT
;
A
#
# COMPACT_ATOMS: atom_id res chain seq x y z
N MET A 1 -8.11 23.33 -40.83
CA MET A 1 -8.06 22.90 -39.42
C MET A 1 -6.68 22.33 -39.13
N SER A 2 -5.80 23.12 -38.51
CA SER A 2 -4.44 22.70 -38.16
C SER A 2 -4.49 21.84 -36.89
N LYS A 3 -4.27 20.53 -37.01
CA LYS A 3 -4.08 19.65 -35.86
C LYS A 3 -2.74 20.02 -35.24
N LYS A 4 -2.77 20.80 -34.14
CA LYS A 4 -1.57 21.05 -33.34
C LYS A 4 -0.98 19.69 -32.93
N PRO A 5 0.32 19.46 -33.15
CA PRO A 5 0.96 18.23 -32.69
C PRO A 5 0.89 18.22 -31.16
N VAL A 6 0.24 17.19 -30.60
CA VAL A 6 0.27 16.95 -29.14
C VAL A 6 1.74 16.70 -28.79
N PRO A 7 2.37 17.52 -27.94
CA PRO A 7 3.76 17.33 -27.60
C PRO A 7 3.92 15.95 -26.95
N PHE A 8 4.84 15.13 -27.48
CA PHE A 8 5.14 13.76 -27.08
C PHE A 8 5.54 13.58 -25.58
N GLY A 9 5.44 14.62 -24.75
CA GLY A 9 5.68 14.60 -23.32
C GLY A 9 4.44 14.73 -22.42
N GLU A 10 3.29 15.21 -22.91
CA GLU A 10 2.11 15.42 -22.06
C GLU A 10 1.39 14.10 -21.70
N GLY A 11 1.27 13.17 -22.65
CA GLY A 11 0.67 11.85 -22.41
C GLY A 11 1.46 11.00 -21.41
N SER A 12 2.80 11.05 -21.51
CA SER A 12 3.71 10.34 -20.59
C SER A 12 3.64 10.86 -19.14
N ARG A 13 3.50 12.18 -18.96
CA ARG A 13 3.34 12.80 -17.63
C ARG A 13 2.02 12.43 -16.97
N SER A 14 0.94 12.39 -17.75
CA SER A 14 -0.38 11.98 -17.27
C SER A 14 -0.38 10.50 -16.85
N ILE A 15 0.17 9.61 -17.68
CA ILE A 15 0.21 8.17 -17.37
C ILE A 15 1.07 7.88 -16.14
N LEU A 16 2.26 8.49 -16.03
CA LEU A 16 3.15 8.25 -14.88
C LEU A 16 2.52 8.76 -13.57
N GLY A 17 1.83 9.90 -13.61
CA GLY A 17 1.08 10.43 -12.46
C GLY A 17 -0.09 9.53 -12.05
N ILE A 18 -0.86 9.03 -13.01
CA ILE A 18 -1.97 8.10 -12.77
C ILE A 18 -1.47 6.78 -12.18
N VAL A 19 -0.42 6.20 -12.76
CA VAL A 19 0.19 4.94 -12.27
C VAL A 19 0.73 5.14 -10.86
N SER A 20 1.42 6.26 -10.59
CA SER A 20 1.91 6.59 -9.25
C SER A 20 0.77 6.73 -8.23
N ALA A 21 -0.28 7.46 -8.56
CA ALA A 21 -1.44 7.62 -7.68
C ALA A 21 -2.12 6.27 -7.39
N PHE A 22 -2.24 5.42 -8.40
CA PHE A 22 -2.81 4.09 -8.25
C PHE A 22 -1.95 3.17 -7.36
N LEU A 23 -0.62 3.20 -7.51
CA LEU A 23 0.30 2.47 -6.65
C LEU A 23 0.21 2.95 -5.20
N VAL A 24 0.16 4.26 -4.97
CA VAL A 24 -0.02 4.82 -3.62
C VAL A 24 -1.32 4.32 -3.00
N LEU A 25 -2.43 4.35 -3.75
CA LEU A 25 -3.74 3.89 -3.27
C LEU A 25 -3.73 2.40 -2.92
N ILE A 26 -3.21 1.55 -3.82
CA ILE A 26 -3.11 0.10 -3.61
C ILE A 26 -2.22 -0.21 -2.41
N GLY A 27 -1.06 0.44 -2.30
CA GLY A 27 -0.14 0.22 -1.19
C GLY A 27 -0.79 0.53 0.15
N TYR A 28 -1.55 1.63 0.21
CA TYR A 28 -2.33 1.99 1.40
C TYR A 28 -3.43 0.97 1.72
N ALA A 29 -4.18 0.52 0.71
CA ALA A 29 -5.24 -0.47 0.89
C ALA A 29 -4.71 -1.82 1.39
N LEU A 30 -3.60 -2.31 0.81
CA LEU A 30 -2.96 -3.56 1.22
C LEU A 30 -2.40 -3.47 2.64
N ALA A 31 -1.73 -2.36 2.97
CA ALA A 31 -1.20 -2.14 4.32
C ALA A 31 -2.33 -2.04 5.36
N GLY A 32 -3.40 -1.31 5.04
CA GLY A 32 -4.57 -1.20 5.90
C GLY A 32 -5.26 -2.54 6.12
N PHE A 33 -5.48 -3.31 5.05
CA PHE A 33 -6.10 -4.63 5.15
C PHE A 33 -5.27 -5.61 5.98
N GLY A 34 -3.95 -5.66 5.76
CA GLY A 34 -3.05 -6.49 6.58
C GLY A 34 -3.06 -6.08 8.07
N ALA A 35 -3.11 -4.78 8.37
CA ALA A 35 -3.23 -4.29 9.74
C ALA A 35 -4.54 -4.69 10.40
N ILE A 36 -5.66 -4.65 9.67
CA ILE A 36 -6.98 -5.10 10.17
C ILE A 36 -6.94 -6.59 10.53
N LEU A 37 -6.34 -7.43 9.68
CA LEU A 37 -6.22 -8.87 9.96
C LEU A 37 -5.39 -9.15 11.23
N ILE A 38 -4.30 -8.41 11.44
CA ILE A 38 -3.50 -8.50 12.67
C ILE A 38 -4.34 -8.09 13.88
N LEU A 39 -5.12 -7.02 13.76
CA LEU A 39 -5.98 -6.53 14.84
C LEU A 39 -7.09 -7.53 15.20
N ASP A 40 -7.75 -8.13 14.19
CA ASP A 40 -8.79 -9.15 14.39
C ASP A 40 -8.24 -10.38 15.11
N GLY A 41 -7.06 -10.86 14.68
CA GLY A 41 -6.36 -11.95 15.35
C GLY A 41 -6.03 -11.60 16.81
N GLY A 42 -5.54 -10.39 17.07
CA GLY A 42 -5.24 -9.90 18.42
C GLY A 42 -6.49 -9.86 19.32
N ILE A 43 -7.61 -9.34 18.82
CA ILE A 43 -8.88 -9.26 19.57
C ILE A 43 -9.38 -10.65 19.93
N ARG A 44 -9.33 -11.62 19.01
CA ARG A 44 -9.73 -13.01 19.29
C ARG A 44 -8.90 -13.63 20.41
N VAL A 45 -7.59 -13.41 20.41
CA VAL A 45 -6.69 -13.92 21.47
C VAL A 45 -7.03 -13.27 22.82
N VAL A 46 -7.17 -11.95 22.87
CA VAL A 46 -7.52 -11.22 24.10
C VAL A 46 -8.89 -11.66 24.63
N SER A 47 -9.86 -11.85 23.74
CA SER A 47 -11.20 -12.32 24.10
C SER A 47 -11.19 -13.73 24.68
N MET A 48 -10.42 -14.66 24.10
CA MET A 48 -10.25 -16.01 24.65
C MET A 48 -9.63 -16.00 26.05
N VAL A 49 -8.62 -15.15 26.27
CA VAL A 49 -7.98 -14.99 27.58
C VAL A 49 -8.98 -14.46 28.62
N LEU A 50 -9.78 -13.46 28.26
CA LEU A 50 -10.77 -12.87 29.16
C LEU A 50 -11.95 -13.81 29.46
N GLN A 51 -12.43 -14.57 28.48
CA GLN A 51 -13.62 -15.42 28.65
C GLN A 51 -13.32 -16.73 29.40
N HIS A 52 -12.13 -17.31 29.22
CA HIS A 52 -11.83 -18.65 29.75
C HIS A 52 -10.75 -18.65 30.83
N GLY A 53 -10.12 -17.51 31.14
CA GLY A 53 -9.00 -17.44 32.10
C GLY A 53 -7.78 -18.25 31.68
N VAL A 54 -7.77 -18.77 30.44
CA VAL A 54 -6.71 -19.61 29.89
C VAL A 54 -5.66 -18.70 29.28
N LEU A 55 -4.45 -18.70 29.84
CA LEU A 55 -3.25 -18.19 29.19
C LEU A 55 -2.96 -19.08 27.98
N VAL A 56 -3.50 -18.73 26.82
CA VAL A 56 -3.12 -19.36 25.56
C VAL A 56 -1.67 -18.94 25.30
N ALA A 57 -0.72 -19.82 25.64
CA ALA A 57 0.67 -19.63 25.21
C ALA A 57 0.66 -19.44 23.69
N PRO A 58 1.27 -18.38 23.14
CA PRO A 58 1.24 -18.08 21.71
C PRO A 58 2.14 -19.10 21.00
N ARG A 59 1.64 -20.31 20.84
CA ARG A 59 2.35 -21.40 20.19
C ARG A 59 1.80 -21.51 18.78
N SER A 60 2.72 -21.24 17.84
CA SER A 60 2.58 -21.13 16.39
C SER A 60 2.17 -19.75 15.91
N VAL A 61 3.11 -19.10 15.24
CA VAL A 61 2.81 -18.02 14.30
C VAL A 61 1.82 -18.63 13.29
N SER A 62 0.56 -18.23 13.35
CA SER A 62 -0.45 -18.76 12.43
C SER A 62 -0.13 -18.31 11.01
N VAL A 63 -0.44 -19.15 10.02
CA VAL A 63 -0.26 -18.81 8.60
C VAL A 63 -0.98 -17.49 8.28
N GLU A 64 -2.12 -17.24 8.92
CA GLU A 64 -2.91 -16.00 8.82
C GLU A 64 -2.13 -14.77 9.30
N PHE A 65 -1.35 -14.89 10.38
CA PHE A 65 -0.52 -13.79 10.85
C PHE A 65 0.64 -13.51 9.86
N VAL A 66 1.26 -14.58 9.32
CA VAL A 66 2.34 -14.43 8.31
C VAL A 66 1.81 -13.78 7.04
N THR A 67 0.62 -14.17 6.57
CA THR A 67 0.01 -13.56 5.38
C THR A 67 -0.38 -12.12 5.64
N ALA A 68 -0.93 -11.80 6.81
CA ALA A 68 -1.26 -10.43 7.19
C ALA A 68 -0.01 -9.53 7.24
N VAL A 69 1.06 -9.96 7.88
CA VAL A 69 2.34 -9.24 7.90
C VAL A 69 2.91 -9.09 6.49
N SER A 70 2.82 -10.13 5.65
CA SER A 70 3.29 -10.09 4.27
C SER A 70 2.50 -9.07 3.44
N LEU A 71 1.19 -8.96 3.64
CA LEU A 71 0.35 -7.94 3.00
C LEU A 71 0.71 -6.52 3.44
N VAL A 72 1.03 -6.34 4.74
CA VAL A 72 1.52 -5.05 5.24
C VAL A 72 2.83 -4.67 4.56
N VAL A 73 3.82 -5.57 4.55
CA VAL A 73 5.12 -5.31 3.93
C VAL A 73 4.97 -5.02 2.44
N ALA A 74 4.20 -5.84 1.71
CA ALA A 74 3.94 -5.63 0.29
C ALA A 74 3.25 -4.29 0.04
N GLY A 75 2.23 -3.93 0.84
CA GLY A 75 1.54 -2.66 0.76
C GLY A 75 2.46 -1.46 0.98
N VAL A 76 3.33 -1.53 2.00
CA VAL A 76 4.32 -0.48 2.30
C VAL A 76 5.32 -0.33 1.14
N VAL A 77 5.83 -1.42 0.59
CA VAL A 77 6.76 -1.37 -0.55
C VAL A 77 6.09 -0.73 -1.76
N VAL A 78 4.88 -1.17 -2.12
CA VAL A 78 4.11 -0.61 -3.24
C VAL A 78 3.82 0.88 -3.03
N PHE A 79 3.49 1.28 -1.80
CA PHE A 79 3.29 2.68 -1.43
C PHE A 79 4.56 3.52 -1.63
N ILE A 80 5.70 3.06 -1.11
CA ILE A 80 6.99 3.78 -1.25
C ILE A 80 7.36 3.93 -2.72
N VAL A 81 7.21 2.87 -3.52
CA VAL A 81 7.46 2.89 -4.96
C VAL A 81 6.54 3.91 -5.64
N GLY A 82 5.24 3.89 -5.33
CA GLY A 82 4.29 4.88 -5.84
C GLY A 82 4.69 6.32 -5.50
N ARG A 83 5.11 6.58 -4.25
CA ARG A 83 5.59 7.90 -3.78
C ARG A 83 6.88 8.33 -4.47
N PHE A 84 7.81 7.41 -4.72
CA PHE A 84 9.04 7.70 -5.44
C PHE A 84 8.74 8.18 -6.86
N PHE A 85 7.86 7.47 -7.60
CA PHE A 85 7.46 7.89 -8.94
C PHE A 85 6.69 9.22 -8.95
N ALA A 86 5.91 9.54 -7.91
CA ALA A 86 5.29 10.86 -7.76
C ALA A 86 6.36 11.96 -7.66
N GLY A 87 7.42 11.73 -6.88
CA GLY A 87 8.53 12.67 -6.70
C GLY A 87 9.37 12.87 -7.97
N VAL A 88 9.59 11.80 -8.74
CA VAL A 88 10.28 11.89 -10.04
C VAL A 88 9.42 12.65 -11.06
N ALA A 89 8.11 12.43 -11.07
CA ALA A 89 7.18 13.12 -11.95
C ALA A 89 7.12 14.63 -11.64
N SER A 90 7.09 15.02 -10.37
CA SER A 90 7.09 16.43 -9.96
C SER A 90 8.43 17.13 -10.24
N ALA A 91 9.55 16.47 -9.97
CA ALA A 91 10.89 17.01 -10.26
C ALA A 91 11.13 17.19 -11.77
N ARG A 92 10.58 16.30 -12.62
CA ARG A 92 10.61 16.51 -14.07
C ARG A 92 9.68 17.64 -14.49
N ALA A 93 8.48 17.77 -13.94
CA ALA A 93 7.54 18.83 -14.31
C ALA A 93 8.13 20.24 -14.10
N GLN A 94 8.87 20.45 -13.01
CA GLN A 94 9.55 21.73 -12.70
C GLN A 94 10.69 22.11 -13.67
N ARG A 95 11.29 21.14 -14.39
CA ARG A 95 12.35 21.44 -15.37
C ARG A 95 11.83 21.97 -16.71
N TYR A 96 10.51 21.98 -16.93
CA TYR A 96 9.88 22.40 -18.18
C TYR A 96 8.95 23.61 -18.01
N THR A 97 8.98 24.25 -16.84
CA THR A 97 8.40 25.57 -16.53
C THR A 97 9.53 26.56 -16.36
#